data_AF-A0A2D7WDH7-F1
#
_entry.id   AF-A0A2D7WDH7-F1
#
_cell.length_a   1.000
_cell.length_b   1.000
_cell.length_c   1.000
_cell.angle_alpha   90.00
_cell.angle_beta   90.00
_cell.angle_gamma   90.00
#
_symmetry.space_group_name_H-M   'P 1'
#
loop_
_entity.id
_entity.type
_entity.pdbx_description
1 polymer ?
#
loop_
_entity_poly.entity_id
_entity_poly.type
_entity_poly.pdbx_seq_one_letter_code
_entity_poly.pdbx_strand_id
1 'polypeptide(L)' 'QQQITSAARQYTVAISRIEPQSGGRYAVQVSNSDYNNIVRFIDALVASGMPLHTVSMSRLDVPGKVSLRVVLGGEA' A
#
# COMPACT_ATOMS: atom_id res chain seq x y z
N GLN A 1 -1.55 6.26 9.51
CA GLN A 1 -2.00 4.86 9.72
C GLN A 1 -3.50 4.65 9.47
N GLN A 2 -4.43 5.41 10.06
CA GLN A 2 -5.88 5.19 9.89
C GLN A 2 -6.35 5.23 8.42
N GLN A 3 -5.83 6.17 7.63
CA GLN A 3 -6.11 6.27 6.19
C GLN A 3 -5.67 5.02 5.42
N ILE A 4 -4.50 4.46 5.75
CA ILE A 4 -3.95 3.22 5.16
C ILE A 4 -4.92 2.06 5.38
N THR A 5 -5.34 1.85 6.63
CA THR A 5 -6.28 0.77 6.97
C THR A 5 -7.64 0.98 6.31
N SER A 6 -8.13 2.22 6.21
CA SER A 6 -9.42 2.52 5.57
C SER A 6 -9.39 2.23 4.08
N ALA A 7 -8.36 2.70 3.37
CA ALA A 7 -8.19 2.44 1.94
C ALA A 7 -8.04 0.94 1.66
N ALA A 8 -7.28 0.23 2.50
CA ALA A 8 -7.11 -1.21 2.36
C ALA A 8 -8.43 -1.99 2.48
N ARG A 9 -9.30 -1.59 3.41
CA ARG A 9 -10.64 -2.17 3.54
C ARG A 9 -11.51 -1.87 2.32
N GLN A 10 -11.51 -0.63 1.84
CA GLN A 10 -12.30 -0.19 0.70
C GLN A 10 -11.98 -0.98 -0.57
N TYR A 11 -10.70 -1.30 -0.79
CA TYR A 11 -10.25 -2.02 -2.00
C TYR A 11 -9.92 -3.49 -1.75
N THR A 12 -10.34 -4.05 -0.61
CA THR A 12 -10.12 -5.47 -0.29
C THR A 12 -8.63 -5.87 -0.37
N VAL A 13 -7.74 -5.00 0.07
CA VAL A 13 -6.30 -5.24 0.12
C VAL A 13 -5.92 -5.81 1.49
N ALA A 14 -5.39 -7.03 1.50
CA ALA A 14 -4.97 -7.70 2.73
C ALA A 14 -3.56 -7.25 3.16
N ILE A 15 -3.48 -6.18 3.96
CA ILE A 15 -2.21 -5.72 4.51
C ILE A 15 -1.66 -6.77 5.48
N SER A 16 -0.44 -7.23 5.23
CA SER A 16 0.28 -8.18 6.09
C SER A 16 1.09 -7.48 7.17
N ARG A 17 1.57 -6.25 6.92
CA ARG A 17 2.30 -5.45 7.91
C ARG A 17 2.17 -3.95 7.65
N ILE A 18 2.03 -3.18 8.72
CA ILE A 18 2.25 -1.73 8.74
C ILE A 18 3.31 -1.45 9.79
N GLU A 19 4.37 -0.77 9.40
CA GLU A 19 5.49 -0.43 10.28
C GLU A 19 5.74 1.08 10.23
N PRO A 20 5.55 1.81 11.34
CA PRO A 20 5.94 3.21 11.43
C PRO A 20 7.44 3.37 11.18
N GLN A 21 7.81 4.43 10.48
CA GLN A 21 9.19 4.80 10.18
C GLN A 21 9.46 6.20 10.75
N SER A 22 10.73 6.63 10.73
CA SER A 22 11.07 8.02 11.08
C SER A 22 10.45 9.02 10.09
N GLY A 23 10.22 10.26 10.56
CA GLY A 23 9.69 11.34 9.72
C GLY A 23 8.23 11.18 9.30
N GLY A 24 7.40 10.49 10.09
CA GLY A 24 5.96 10.34 9.82
C GLY A 24 5.62 9.38 8.68
N ARG A 25 6.59 8.57 8.23
CA ARG A 25 6.45 7.59 7.15
C ARG A 25 5.92 6.25 7.68
N TYR A 26 5.34 5.48 6.79
CA TYR A 26 4.87 4.12 7.05
C TYR A 26 5.35 3.18 5.96
N ALA A 27 5.98 2.07 6.35
CA ALA A 27 6.23 0.95 5.46
C ALA A 27 5.03 -0.01 5.53
N VAL A 28 4.39 -0.25 4.39
CA VAL A 28 3.23 -1.14 4.25
C VAL A 28 3.61 -2.31 3.37
N GLN A 29 3.24 -3.51 3.82
CA GLN A 29 3.44 -4.76 3.08
C GLN A 29 2.09 -5.42 2.81
N VAL A 30 1.95 -5.94 1.60
CA VAL A 30 0.83 -6.76 1.15
C VAL A 30 1.42 -8.01 0.53
N SER A 31 1.06 -9.17 1.07
CA SER A 31 1.65 -10.44 0.61
C SER A 31 0.91 -11.03 -0.58
N ASN A 32 -0.40 -10.76 -0.72
CA ASN A 32 -1.24 -11.29 -1.79
C ASN A 32 -2.49 -10.41 -1.96
N SER A 33 -2.60 -9.74 -3.10
CA SER A 33 -3.79 -8.99 -3.52
C SER A 33 -3.93 -8.98 -5.04
N ASP A 34 -5.14 -8.71 -5.53
CA ASP A 34 -5.37 -8.45 -6.96
C ASP A 34 -4.65 -7.17 -7.40
N TYR A 35 -4.01 -7.21 -8.56
CA TYR A 35 -3.29 -6.07 -9.13
C TYR A 35 -4.16 -4.80 -9.19
N ASN A 36 -5.39 -4.93 -9.72
CA ASN A 36 -6.30 -3.79 -9.85
C ASN A 36 -6.68 -3.17 -8.50
N ASN A 37 -6.80 -4.00 -7.46
CA ASN A 37 -7.11 -3.53 -6.12
C ASN A 37 -5.91 -2.80 -5.50
N ILE A 38 -4.70 -3.28 -5.75
CA ILE A 38 -3.46 -2.61 -5.34
C ILE A 38 -3.32 -1.24 -6.01
N VAL A 39 -3.58 -1.13 -7.32
CA VAL A 39 -3.52 0.14 -8.04
C VAL A 39 -4.50 1.15 -7.43
N ARG A 40 -5.77 0.77 -7.26
CA ARG A 40 -6.79 1.63 -6.64
C ARG A 40 -6.45 2.02 -5.20
N PHE A 41 -5.86 1.10 -4.45
CA PHE A 41 -5.37 1.36 -3.09
C PHE A 41 -4.26 2.42 -3.09
N ILE A 42 -3.26 2.30 -3.97
CA ILE A 42 -2.18 3.30 -4.10
C ILE A 42 -2.74 4.65 -4.53
N ASP A 43 -3.62 4.69 -5.53
CA ASP A 43 -4.23 5.93 -6.03
C ASP A 43 -5.00 6.66 -4.92
N ALA A 44 -5.76 5.93 -4.10
CA ALA A 44 -6.48 6.51 -2.99
C ALA A 44 -5.55 7.08 -1.91
N LEU A 45 -4.40 6.47 -1.67
CA LEU A 45 -3.41 7.00 -0.72
C LEU A 45 -2.77 8.28 -1.24
N VAL A 46 -2.38 8.33 -2.52
CA VAL A 46 -1.90 9.56 -3.17
C VAL A 46 -2.94 10.67 -3.07
N ALA A 47 -4.18 10.37 -3.45
CA ALA A 47 -5.29 11.34 -3.43
C ALA A 47 -5.60 11.85 -2.01
N SER A 48 -5.32 11.05 -0.98
CA SER A 48 -5.47 11.44 0.43
C SER A 48 -4.32 12.31 0.97
N GLY A 49 -3.35 12.67 0.12
CA GLY A 49 -2.17 13.45 0.51
C GLY A 49 -1.08 12.62 1.19
N MET A 50 -1.04 11.30 1.00
CA MET A 50 0.07 10.46 1.46
C MET A 50 1.07 10.28 0.31
N PRO A 51 2.18 11.04 0.27
CA PRO A 51 3.18 10.89 -0.79
C PRO A 51 3.80 9.49 -0.75
N LEU A 52 4.04 8.91 -1.93
CA LEU A 52 4.78 7.65 -2.04
C LEU A 52 6.27 7.93 -2.20
N HIS A 53 7.07 7.31 -1.35
CA HIS A 53 8.52 7.39 -1.37
C HIS A 53 9.14 6.21 -2.11
N THR A 54 8.63 5.01 -1.87
CA THR A 54 9.10 3.80 -2.55
C THR A 54 7.94 2.89 -2.84
N VAL A 55 7.99 2.23 -4.01
CA VAL A 55 7.03 1.21 -4.42
C VAL A 55 7.81 0.06 -5.02
N SER A 56 7.55 -1.15 -4.52
CA SER A 56 8.00 -2.39 -5.11
C SER A 56 6.81 -3.32 -5.22
N MET A 57 6.52 -3.77 -6.44
CA MET A 57 5.42 -4.68 -6.72
C MET A 57 5.96 -5.89 -7.48
N SER A 58 5.62 -7.08 -7.01
CA SER A 58 6.07 -8.34 -7.60
C SER A 58 4.88 -9.21 -7.95
N ARG A 59 4.92 -9.82 -9.13
CA ARG A 59 3.94 -10.83 -9.55
C ARG A 59 4.08 -12.06 -8.66
N LEU A 60 2.95 -12.71 -8.37
CA LEU A 60 2.89 -14.01 -7.71
C LEU A 60 2.62 -15.10 -8.75
N ASP A 61 2.76 -16.37 -8.36
CA ASP A 61 2.52 -17.52 -9.24
C ASP A 61 1.04 -17.69 -9.64
N VAL A 62 0.13 -16.92 -9.01
CA VAL A 62 -1.29 -16.90 -9.35
C VAL A 62 -1.58 -15.73 -10.31
N PRO A 63 -2.19 -15.98 -11.48
CA PRO A 63 -2.54 -14.93 -12.43
C PRO A 63 -3.33 -13.79 -11.79
N GLY A 64 -2.91 -12.55 -12.05
CA GLY A 64 -3.55 -11.34 -11.53
C GLY A 64 -3.23 -11.00 -10.07
N LYS A 65 -2.49 -11.85 -9.34
CA LYS A 65 -2.07 -11.59 -7.96
C LYS A 65 -0.67 -11.00 -7.89
N VAL A 66 -0.50 -10.06 -6.96
CA VAL A 66 0.76 -9.38 -6.69
C VAL A 66 1.02 -9.28 -5.19
N SER A 67 2.29 -9.13 -4.84
CA SER A 67 2.72 -8.58 -3.55
C SER A 67 3.14 -7.12 -3.74
N LEU A 68 3.00 -6.33 -2.68
CA LEU A 68 3.37 -4.92 -2.63
C LEU A 68 4.20 -4.65 -1.38
N ARG A 69 5.28 -3.88 -1.55
CA ARG A 69 5.95 -3.15 -0.49
C ARG A 69 5.98 -1.68 -0.86
N VAL A 70 5.49 -0.83 0.02
CA VAL A 70 5.41 0.61 -0.23
C VAL A 70 5.81 1.38 1.02
N VAL A 71 6.54 2.48 0.84
CA VAL A 71 6.76 3.48 1.90
C VAL A 71 6.01 4.74 1.52
N LEU A 72 5.18 5.24 2.43
CA LEU A 72 4.28 6.37 2.19
C LEU A 72 4.12 7.28 3.41
N GLY A 73 3.68 8.52 3.19
CA GLY A 73 3.50 9.53 4.23
C GLY A 73 4.77 10.34 4.49
N GLY A 74 4.82 11.05 5.62
CA GLY A 74 5.85 12.06 5.89
C GLY A 74 5.70 13.31 5.04
N GLU A 75 6.54 14.32 5.31
CA GLU A 75 6.61 15.52 4.48
C GLU A 75 7.18 15.18 3.10
N ALA A 76 6.56 15.76 2.06
CA ALA A 76 6.95 15.60 0.66
C ALA A 76 8.18 16.44 0.32
#